data_AF-A0AAN6VNX7-F1
#
_entry.id   AF-A0AAN6VNX7-F1
#
_cell.length_a   1.000
_cell.length_b   1.000
_cell.length_c   1.000
_cell.angle_alpha   90.00
_cell.angle_beta   90.00
_cell.angle_gamma   90.00
#
_symmetry.space_group_name_H-M   'P 1'
#
loop_
_entity.id
_entity.type
_entity.pdbx_description
1 polymer ?
#
loop_
_entity_poly.entity_id
_entity_poly.type
_entity_poly.pdbx_seq_one_letter_code
_entity_poly.pdbx_strand_id
1 'polypeptide(L)'
;MAFDAVPEGTSGARAFGFMVEYMPGCRVAEAQDLEACKAVLGKLHRLGIVLGFLDPASFLVVDKEDGQKKVFLQGFAPAATTDNQEEMDAEMRKLEAMFTKAVSEKGEHET
;
A
#
# COMPACT_ATOMS: atom_id res chain seq x y z
N MET A 1 -3.76 21.29 -12.10
CA MET A 1 -2.96 21.53 -10.87
C MET A 1 -1.81 22.43 -11.27
N ALA A 2 -1.71 23.61 -10.68
CA ALA A 2 -0.59 24.53 -10.90
C ALA A 2 0.47 24.24 -9.82
N PHE A 3 1.71 24.00 -10.23
CA PHE A 3 2.84 24.01 -9.30
C PHE A 3 3.24 25.47 -9.13
N ASP A 4 3.09 26.00 -7.91
CA ASP A 4 3.60 27.34 -7.61
C ASP A 4 5.12 27.37 -7.79
N ALA A 5 5.59 28.42 -8.45
CA ALA A 5 7.00 28.63 -8.73
C ALA A 5 7.78 28.85 -7.41
N VAL A 6 8.89 28.13 -7.27
CA VAL A 6 9.84 28.35 -6.16
C VAL A 6 10.45 29.74 -6.33
N PRO A 7 10.35 30.65 -5.34
CA PRO A 7 10.91 31.99 -5.47
C PRO A 7 12.44 31.93 -5.55
N GLU A 8 13.00 32.56 -6.58
CA GLU A 8 14.44 32.69 -6.79
C GLU A 8 15.05 33.56 -5.69
N GLY A 9 15.89 32.98 -4.82
CA GLY A 9 16.60 33.79 -3.80
C GLY A 9 17.21 33.05 -2.60
N THR A 10 16.96 31.76 -2.41
CA THR A 10 17.65 30.94 -1.39
C THR A 10 18.59 29.95 -2.07
N SER A 11 19.80 29.74 -1.54
CA SER A 11 20.81 28.80 -2.08
C SER A 11 20.16 27.56 -2.67
N GLY A 12 20.31 27.40 -4.00
CA GLY A 12 19.47 26.58 -4.87
C GLY A 12 18.98 25.27 -4.27
N ALA A 13 17.77 25.29 -3.71
CA ALA A 13 17.06 24.09 -3.30
C ALA A 13 16.71 23.30 -4.55
N ARG A 14 17.34 22.14 -4.74
CA ARG A 14 17.00 21.22 -5.83
C ARG A 14 15.68 20.53 -5.46
N ALA A 15 14.65 20.69 -6.28
CA ALA A 15 13.44 19.91 -6.16
C ALA A 15 13.70 18.48 -6.69
N PHE A 16 13.34 17.48 -5.89
CA PHE A 16 13.27 16.09 -6.31
C PHE A 16 11.84 15.61 -6.13
N GLY A 17 11.29 14.93 -7.13
CA GLY A 17 9.92 14.43 -7.09
C GLY A 17 9.71 13.35 -8.13
N PHE A 18 8.62 12.61 -7.96
CA PHE A 18 8.20 11.55 -8.89
C PHE A 18 6.89 11.97 -9.55
N MET A 19 6.78 11.77 -10.85
CA MET A 19 5.51 11.83 -11.55
C MET A 19 4.93 10.43 -11.61
N VAL A 20 3.75 10.26 -11.01
CA VAL A 20 3.03 8.98 -10.96
C VAL A 20 1.68 9.13 -11.66
N GLU A 21 1.16 8.01 -12.15
CA GLU A 21 -0.18 7.98 -12.73
C GLU A 21 -1.23 8.31 -11.66
N TYR A 22 -2.15 9.22 -12.00
CA TYR A 22 -3.32 9.48 -11.16
C TYR A 22 -4.36 8.38 -11.40
N MET A 23 -4.74 7.67 -10.34
CA MET A 23 -5.72 6.59 -10.40
C MET A 23 -7.07 7.09 -9.86
N PRO A 24 -8.04 7.47 -10.73
CA PRO A 24 -9.34 7.93 -10.28
C PRO A 24 -10.13 6.78 -9.63
N GLY A 25 -10.87 7.10 -8.57
CA GLY A 25 -11.71 6.12 -7.88
C GLY A 25 -10.96 5.08 -7.05
N CYS A 26 -9.64 5.24 -6.83
CA CYS A 26 -8.92 4.37 -5.92
C CYS A 26 -9.32 4.65 -4.46
N ARG A 27 -9.41 3.59 -3.66
CA ARG A 27 -9.60 3.67 -2.21
C ARG A 27 -8.53 2.87 -1.47
N VAL A 28 -8.41 3.13 -0.17
CA VAL A 28 -7.60 2.32 0.74
C VAL A 28 -8.21 0.91 0.84
N ALA A 29 -7.36 -0.11 1.01
CA ALA A 29 -7.81 -1.47 1.21
C ALA A 29 -8.61 -1.65 2.50
N GLU A 30 -9.64 -2.49 2.44
CA GLU A 30 -10.49 -2.87 3.57
C GLU A 30 -10.38 -4.37 3.86
N ALA A 31 -11.01 -4.84 4.94
CA ALA A 31 -10.96 -6.26 5.35
C ALA A 31 -11.39 -7.23 4.24
N GLN A 32 -12.35 -6.84 3.40
CA GLN A 32 -12.81 -7.62 2.25
C GLN A 32 -11.76 -7.78 1.12
N ASP A 33 -10.70 -6.97 1.12
CA ASP A 33 -9.66 -6.97 0.09
C ASP A 33 -8.42 -7.78 0.51
N LEU A 34 -8.43 -8.38 1.70
CA LEU A 34 -7.28 -9.09 2.29
C LEU A 34 -6.66 -10.10 1.32
N GLU A 35 -7.46 -10.96 0.70
CA GLU A 35 -6.95 -11.99 -0.21
C GLU A 35 -6.31 -11.40 -1.48
N ALA A 36 -6.85 -10.30 -1.99
CA ALA A 36 -6.25 -9.59 -3.12
C ALA A 36 -4.94 -8.90 -2.72
N CYS A 37 -4.87 -8.34 -1.51
CA CYS A 37 -3.65 -7.76 -0.95
C CYS A 37 -2.56 -8.82 -0.74
N LYS A 38 -2.91 -9.99 -0.19
CA LYS A 38 -1.99 -11.14 -0.07
C LYS A 38 -1.44 -11.58 -1.42
N ALA A 39 -2.29 -11.64 -2.44
CA ALA A 39 -1.86 -12.03 -3.78
C ALA A 39 -0.85 -11.04 -4.39
N VAL A 40 -0.99 -9.73 -4.12
CA VAL A 40 -0.03 -8.71 -4.55
C VAL A 40 1.25 -8.78 -3.73
N LEU A 41 1.15 -8.87 -2.41
CA LEU A 41 2.32 -8.96 -1.52
C LEU A 41 3.13 -10.24 -1.81
N GLY A 42 2.47 -11.37 -2.00
CA GLY A 42 3.14 -12.62 -2.37
C GLY A 42 3.82 -12.58 -3.74
N LYS A 43 3.37 -11.72 -4.68
CA LYS A 43 4.11 -11.46 -5.92
C LYS A 43 5.42 -10.73 -5.63
N LEU A 44 5.41 -9.77 -4.70
CA LEU A 44 6.61 -9.06 -4.28
C LEU A 44 7.60 -9.99 -3.59
N HIS A 45 7.14 -10.84 -2.67
CA HIS A 45 7.96 -11.84 -1.98
C HIS A 45 8.62 -12.82 -2.94
N ARG A 46 7.93 -13.25 -4.01
CA ARG A 46 8.54 -14.11 -5.05
C ARG A 46 9.68 -13.44 -5.83
N LEU A 47 9.77 -12.11 -5.80
CA LEU A 47 10.90 -11.36 -6.36
C LEU A 47 12.06 -11.22 -5.35
N GLY A 48 11.94 -11.81 -4.16
CA GLY A 48 12.92 -11.66 -3.09
C GLY A 48 12.89 -10.27 -2.46
N ILE A 49 11.73 -9.62 -2.39
CA ILE A 49 11.58 -8.25 -1.86
C ILE A 49 10.58 -8.26 -0.71
N VAL A 50 10.94 -7.60 0.40
CA VAL A 50 10.07 -7.27 1.53
C VAL A 50 9.80 -5.77 1.52
N LEU A 51 8.57 -5.35 1.81
CA LEU A 51 8.19 -3.93 1.79
C LEU A 51 8.70 -3.19 3.04
N GLY A 52 8.76 -3.89 4.19
CA GLY A 52 9.36 -3.44 5.44
C GLY A 52 8.45 -2.57 6.29
N PHE A 53 7.69 -1.66 5.69
CA PHE A 53 6.64 -0.92 6.36
C PHE A 53 5.29 -1.15 5.67
N LEU A 54 4.50 -2.02 6.27
CA LEU A 54 3.16 -2.35 5.80
C LEU A 54 2.10 -1.66 6.67
N ASP A 55 1.11 -1.07 6.02
CA ASP A 55 -0.15 -0.57 6.58
C ASP A 55 -1.29 -0.70 5.54
N PRO A 56 -2.58 -0.50 5.90
CA PRO A 56 -3.67 -0.57 4.94
C PRO A 56 -3.54 0.43 3.77
N ALA A 57 -2.93 1.60 4.00
CA ALA A 57 -2.73 2.63 2.99
C ALA A 57 -1.63 2.29 1.98
N SER A 58 -0.82 1.27 2.26
CA SER A 58 0.16 0.70 1.33
C SER A 58 -0.52 0.04 0.13
N PHE A 59 -1.82 -0.25 0.24
CA PHE A 59 -2.62 -0.86 -0.81
C PHE A 59 -3.67 0.12 -1.35
N LEU A 60 -3.67 0.28 -2.67
CA LEU A 60 -4.67 1.04 -3.40
C LEU A 60 -5.56 0.07 -4.17
N VAL A 61 -6.86 0.11 -3.89
CA VAL A 61 -7.87 -0.74 -4.53
C VAL A 61 -8.63 0.07 -5.56
N VAL A 62 -8.76 -0.48 -6.76
CA VAL A 62 -9.62 0.02 -7.83
C VAL A 62 -10.68 -1.03 -8.10
N ASP A 63 -11.92 -0.70 -7.75
CA ASP A 63 -13.10 -1.51 -8.07
C ASP A 63 -13.45 -1.27 -9.54
N LYS A 64 -13.52 -2.33 -10.35
CA LYS A 64 -13.88 -2.26 -11.76
C LYS A 64 -15.38 -2.49 -11.95
N GLU A 65 -15.92 -1.97 -13.06
CA GLU A 65 -17.34 -2.10 -13.42
C GLU A 65 -17.81 -3.56 -13.58
N ASP A 66 -16.90 -4.48 -13.91
CA ASP A 66 -17.17 -5.92 -14.04
C ASP A 66 -17.17 -6.67 -12.69
N GLY A 67 -17.06 -5.94 -11.57
CA GLY A 67 -16.99 -6.49 -10.22
C GLY A 67 -15.61 -7.05 -9.85
N GLN A 68 -14.62 -7.01 -10.75
CA GLN A 68 -13.25 -7.36 -10.41
C GLN A 68 -12.57 -6.24 -9.62
N LYS A 69 -11.64 -6.61 -8.75
CA LYS A 69 -10.81 -5.66 -8.01
C LYS A 69 -9.39 -5.70 -8.52
N LYS A 70 -8.77 -4.53 -8.70
CA LYS A 70 -7.34 -4.41 -8.96
C LYS A 70 -6.67 -3.75 -7.76
N VAL A 71 -5.64 -4.41 -7.24
CA VAL A 71 -4.87 -3.91 -6.09
C VAL A 71 -3.48 -3.50 -6.56
N PHE A 72 -3.06 -2.32 -6.14
CA PHE A 72 -1.72 -1.79 -6.35
C PHE A 72 -1.02 -1.63 -5.02
N LEU A 73 0.28 -1.91 -5.00
CA LEU A 73 1.13 -1.68 -3.84
C LEU A 73 1.89 -0.37 -4.05
N GLN A 74 2.03 0.41 -2.98
CA GLN A 74 2.81 1.65 -2.96
C GLN A 74 3.70 1.72 -1.71
N GLY A 75 4.50 2.78 -1.61
CA GLY A 75 5.32 3.01 -0.41
C GLY A 75 6.59 2.17 -0.35
N PHE A 76 7.26 1.94 -1.48
CA PHE A 76 8.49 1.14 -1.57
C PHE A 76 9.75 1.76 -0.94
N ALA A 77 9.65 2.93 -0.30
CA ALA A 77 10.81 3.60 0.29
C ALA A 77 11.59 2.75 1.32
N PRO A 78 10.95 1.94 2.19
CA PRO A 78 11.65 1.05 3.12
C PRO A 78 11.88 -0.36 2.54
N ALA A 79 11.52 -0.61 1.27
CA ALA A 79 11.59 -1.94 0.70
C ALA A 79 13.05 -2.39 0.52
N ALA A 80 13.29 -3.67 0.75
CA ALA A 80 14.61 -4.27 0.67
C ALA A 80 14.53 -5.64 -0.01
N THR A 81 15.60 -6.01 -0.72
CA THR A 81 15.77 -7.37 -1.20
C THR A 81 16.22 -8.27 -0.05
N THR A 82 15.65 -9.47 0.05
CA THR A 82 15.96 -10.45 1.09
C THR A 82 15.72 -11.86 0.57
N ASP A 83 16.52 -12.81 1.01
CA ASP A 83 16.31 -14.26 0.84
C ASP A 83 15.75 -14.91 2.12
N ASN A 84 15.52 -14.11 3.17
CA ASN A 84 15.01 -14.57 4.43
C ASN A 84 13.50 -14.83 4.36
N GLN A 85 13.12 -16.10 4.25
CA GLN A 85 11.71 -16.52 4.23
C GLN A 85 10.94 -16.10 5.49
N GLU A 86 11.60 -16.03 6.65
CA GLU A 86 10.94 -15.65 7.90
C GLU A 86 10.49 -14.18 7.90
N GLU A 87 11.25 -13.29 7.24
CA GLU A 87 10.86 -11.88 7.07
C GLU A 87 9.62 -11.74 6.18
N MET A 88 9.57 -12.50 5.08
CA MET A 88 8.41 -12.53 4.19
C MET A 88 7.17 -13.09 4.90
N ASP A 89 7.33 -14.18 5.66
CA ASP A 89 6.26 -14.80 6.43
C ASP A 89 5.79 -13.89 7.58
N ALA A 90 6.69 -13.15 8.21
CA ALA A 90 6.35 -12.15 9.23
C ALA A 90 5.55 -10.98 8.62
N GLU A 91 5.94 -10.50 7.44
CA GLU A 91 5.21 -9.45 6.73
C GLU A 91 3.81 -9.92 6.30
N MET A 92 3.68 -11.17 5.82
CA MET A 92 2.38 -11.76 5.49
C MET A 92 1.47 -11.90 6.70
N ARG A 93 1.99 -12.35 7.86
CA ARG A 93 1.22 -12.41 9.11
C ARG A 93 0.79 -11.02 9.59
N LYS A 94 1.66 -10.02 9.44
CA LYS A 94 1.34 -8.63 9.78
C LYS A 94 0.16 -8.11 8.92
N LEU A 95 0.15 -8.44 7.63
CA LEU A 95 -0.98 -8.12 6.74
C LEU A 95 -2.29 -8.72 7.27
N GLU A 96 -2.29 -10.01 7.61
CA GLU A 96 -3.48 -10.71 8.12
C GLU A 96 -3.99 -10.09 9.43
N ALA A 97 -3.08 -9.75 10.35
CA ALA A 97 -3.44 -9.17 11.63
C ALA A 97 -4.11 -7.78 11.48
N MET A 98 -3.68 -6.97 10.51
CA MET A 98 -4.26 -5.64 10.24
C MET A 98 -5.74 -5.72 9.88
N PHE A 99 -6.10 -6.69 9.04
CA PHE A 99 -7.46 -6.81 8.52
C PHE A 99 -8.36 -7.68 9.40
N THR A 100 -7.78 -8.49 10.29
CA THR A 100 -8.56 -9.30 11.26
C THR A 100 -9.02 -8.45 12.46
N LYS A 101 -8.20 -7.51 12.95
CA LYS A 101 -8.60 -6.61 14.05
C LYS A 101 -9.76 -5.69 13.68
N ALA A 102 -9.82 -5.22 12.43
CA ALA A 102 -10.87 -4.31 11.95
C ALA A 102 -12.28 -4.93 11.93
N VAL A 103 -12.40 -6.27 11.98
CA VAL A 103 -13.70 -6.96 12.03
C VAL A 103 -14.25 -7.00 13.47
N SER A 104 -13.37 -7.01 14.48
CA SER A 104 -13.78 -7.11 15.89
C SER A 104 -14.35 -5.80 16.45
N GLU A 105 -14.01 -4.64 15.87
CA GLU A 105 -14.45 -3.32 16.35
C GLU A 105 -15.77 -2.84 15.74
N LYS A 106 -16.29 -3.51 14.71
CA LYS A 106 -17.60 -3.19 14.09
C LYS A 106 -18.79 -3.90 14.74
N GLY A 107 -18.57 -4.68 15.81
CA GLY A 107 -19.61 -5.48 16.49
C GLY A 107 -20.20 -4.86 17.76
N GLU A 108 -19.71 -3.73 18.27
CA GLU A 108 -20.07 -3.23 19.62
C GLU A 108 -20.88 -1.93 19.64
N HIS A 109 -21.38 -1.45 18.50
CA HIS A 109 -22.22 -0.24 18.46
C HIS A 109 -23.53 -0.45 17.68
N GLU A 110 -24.32 -1.45 18.09
CA GLU A 110 -25.76 -1.46 17.80
C GLU A 110 -26.54 -2.22 18.89
N THR A 111 -26.84 -1.51 19.98
CA THR A 111 -28.01 -1.73 20.86
C THR A 111 -28.41 -0.41 21.50
#